data_AF-A0A7G3ZX31-F1
#
_entry.id   AF-A0A7G3ZX31-F1
#
_cell.length_a   1.000
_cell.length_b   1.000
_cell.length_c   1.000
_cell.angle_alpha   90.00
_cell.angle_beta   90.00
_cell.angle_gamma   90.00
#
_symmetry.space_group_name_H-M   'P 1'
#
loop_
_entity.id
_entity.type
_entity.pdbx_description
1 polymer ?
#
loop_
_entity_poly.entity_id
_entity_poly.type
_entity_poly.pdbx_seq_one_letter_code
_entity_poly.pdbx_strand_id
1 'polypeptide(L)'
;MKNRPKHFVEKINRAYELVTSMKEGYVWRGSSDYSFSYPDGVQLNTKKIIEKASLEGDITILDIGTSNGVFISANDTEINKGLKHKHRVTVYGISATDERTPVDNNIPNEKYFTGNAEHLGDPNYKEFRGIASQQFDYIFSSKTFMHLVDPVSAIIDAYNKLKPGGTLVIDEFTLKGCEGRLQDIITHLRQQGHCVAVSLDNQTGVIHQFCIKKTDKSLEFPLEYDEHRIGYVPFPQLEKDNRSNLEKIAAARTLLESTLEKAELSAFKEFASLEALLKSKQYLALPHKQQEYCILYVVAKELSASASKHPSQLSSTNNFFTSNPISLQKILNLKQLCFDKGVEGGRILSGDLFGVGLGNILINSKYLPLATRLNLIRLTACQNMLSMDLENSVENAKAFAQMNVRLSKVDYLHNESLFSAICDTLSQPRPSQPMNVVMGRKFTENSQFSELSPHFNETLKFLYQYKEHFCNQLQIKLENSSYNFTKITCIGTPGHYSFNLLAESHYSGDTPEEFIIPASQFLAIMNQAYSTIHRQELVAEKLPLIFDSSTLVAYLNSNLGITGITTLDSLSQNCMVEEISGTEDHDSYKISVKMEHSEDVEEIMISKEELSELIQQQQSASMESGFF
;
A
#
# COMPACT_ATOMS: atom_id res chain seq x y z
N MET A 1 -15.33 -15.89 -31.92
CA MET A 1 -16.21 -16.34 -30.80
C MET A 1 -17.49 -16.93 -31.37
N LYS A 2 -18.12 -17.92 -30.70
CA LYS A 2 -19.44 -18.46 -31.11
C LYS A 2 -20.50 -17.34 -31.10
N ASN A 3 -21.61 -17.51 -31.83
CA ASN A 3 -22.72 -16.54 -31.81
C ASN A 3 -23.32 -16.40 -30.41
N ARG A 4 -23.74 -15.18 -30.04
CA ARG A 4 -24.42 -14.89 -28.77
C ARG A 4 -25.64 -15.81 -28.57
N PRO A 5 -25.75 -16.54 -27.45
CA PRO A 5 -26.97 -17.27 -27.11
C PRO A 5 -28.16 -16.34 -26.97
N LYS A 6 -29.37 -16.83 -27.26
CA LYS A 6 -30.61 -16.04 -27.20
C LYS A 6 -30.82 -15.36 -25.84
N HIS A 7 -30.57 -16.06 -24.75
CA HIS A 7 -30.72 -15.51 -23.40
C HIS A 7 -29.74 -14.34 -23.12
N PHE A 8 -28.56 -14.36 -23.74
CA PHE A 8 -27.57 -13.29 -23.60
C PHE A 8 -28.01 -12.03 -24.35
N VAL A 9 -28.57 -12.22 -25.56
CA VAL A 9 -29.19 -11.12 -26.33
C VAL A 9 -30.36 -10.49 -25.57
N GLU A 10 -31.21 -11.30 -24.95
CA GLU A 10 -32.31 -10.80 -24.10
C GLU A 10 -31.80 -9.98 -22.90
N LYS A 11 -30.69 -10.40 -22.28
CA LYS A 11 -30.05 -9.67 -21.18
C LYS A 11 -29.45 -8.33 -21.62
N ILE A 12 -28.80 -8.30 -22.79
CA ILE A 12 -28.29 -7.07 -23.42
C ILE A 12 -29.43 -6.08 -23.65
N ASN A 13 -30.51 -6.54 -24.31
CA ASN A 13 -31.67 -5.69 -24.60
C ASN A 13 -32.31 -5.15 -23.31
N ARG A 14 -32.49 -6.01 -22.30
CA ARG A 14 -33.04 -5.60 -21.01
C ARG A 14 -32.16 -4.58 -20.29
N ALA A 15 -30.84 -4.75 -20.30
CA ALA A 15 -29.92 -3.80 -19.68
C ALA A 15 -30.00 -2.42 -20.36
N TYR A 16 -30.09 -2.40 -21.68
CA TYR A 16 -30.26 -1.17 -22.45
C TYR A 16 -31.62 -0.50 -22.22
N GLU A 17 -32.71 -1.27 -22.17
CA GLU A 17 -34.04 -0.74 -21.83
C GLU A 17 -34.04 -0.06 -20.46
N LEU A 18 -33.41 -0.67 -19.45
CA LEU A 18 -33.29 -0.08 -18.11
C LEU A 18 -32.58 1.27 -18.15
N VAL A 19 -31.46 1.35 -18.85
CA VAL A 19 -30.70 2.59 -19.07
C VAL A 19 -31.58 3.68 -19.70
N THR A 20 -32.24 3.37 -20.82
CA THR A 20 -33.05 4.36 -21.55
C THR A 20 -34.31 4.82 -20.79
N SER A 21 -34.70 4.08 -19.75
CA SER A 21 -35.84 4.39 -18.89
C SER A 21 -35.50 5.19 -17.63
N MET A 22 -34.21 5.44 -17.35
CA MET A 22 -33.77 6.19 -16.16
C MET A 22 -34.21 7.66 -16.25
N LYS A 23 -34.82 8.17 -15.17
CA LYS A 23 -35.35 9.55 -15.08
C LYS A 23 -34.29 10.59 -14.70
N GLU A 24 -33.22 10.16 -14.04
CA GLU A 24 -32.06 11.00 -13.70
C GLU A 24 -30.91 10.61 -14.63
N GLY A 25 -30.35 11.62 -15.31
CA GLY A 25 -29.34 11.45 -16.34
C GLY A 25 -28.07 10.76 -15.84
N TYR A 26 -27.25 10.29 -16.78
CA TYR A 26 -25.98 9.66 -16.47
C TYR A 26 -25.11 10.54 -15.56
N VAL A 27 -24.55 9.94 -14.49
CA VAL A 27 -23.68 10.63 -13.51
C VAL A 27 -22.40 11.18 -14.18
N TRP A 28 -22.03 10.64 -15.34
CA TRP A 28 -20.82 10.98 -16.08
C TRP A 28 -21.13 11.85 -17.31
N ARG A 29 -20.37 12.93 -17.45
CA ARG A 29 -20.39 13.81 -18.64
C ARG A 29 -19.18 13.54 -19.53
N GLY A 30 -19.31 13.84 -20.82
CA GLY A 30 -18.21 13.76 -21.77
C GLY A 30 -17.05 14.70 -21.40
N SER A 31 -15.86 14.38 -21.90
CA SER A 31 -14.63 15.16 -21.68
C SER A 31 -14.01 15.56 -23.02
N SER A 32 -13.21 16.63 -23.05
CA SER A 32 -12.47 17.06 -24.24
C SER A 32 -11.36 16.09 -24.63
N ASP A 33 -10.86 15.34 -23.66
CA ASP A 33 -9.77 14.39 -23.79
C ASP A 33 -9.84 13.32 -22.69
N TYR A 34 -9.18 12.19 -22.96
CA TYR A 34 -9.08 11.06 -22.04
C TYR A 34 -7.62 10.74 -21.77
N SER A 35 -7.39 10.16 -20.60
CA SER A 35 -6.07 9.79 -20.13
C SER A 35 -6.12 8.40 -19.51
N PHE A 36 -5.48 7.44 -20.18
CA PHE A 36 -5.50 6.02 -19.86
C PHE A 36 -4.19 5.63 -19.18
N SER A 37 -4.25 5.25 -17.90
CA SER A 37 -3.07 5.04 -17.05
C SER A 37 -2.73 3.56 -16.90
N TYR A 38 -1.57 3.15 -17.42
CA TYR A 38 -1.03 1.80 -17.40
C TYR A 38 -0.10 1.58 -16.20
N PRO A 39 0.27 0.32 -15.91
CA PRO A 39 1.33 0.02 -14.97
C PRO A 39 2.61 0.80 -15.32
N ASP A 40 3.45 1.09 -14.32
CA ASP A 40 4.69 1.90 -14.41
C ASP A 40 4.49 3.41 -14.58
N GLY A 41 3.27 3.92 -14.35
CA GLY A 41 2.97 5.36 -14.39
C GLY A 41 2.98 5.94 -15.81
N VAL A 42 2.81 5.05 -16.80
CA VAL A 42 2.68 5.37 -18.22
C VAL A 42 1.24 5.78 -18.50
N GLN A 43 1.06 6.88 -19.23
CA GLN A 43 -0.26 7.37 -19.60
C GLN A 43 -0.38 7.63 -21.10
N LEU A 44 -1.47 7.14 -21.66
CA LEU A 44 -1.89 7.39 -23.03
C LEU A 44 -2.93 8.51 -23.01
N ASN A 45 -2.58 9.67 -23.55
CA ASN A 45 -3.45 10.83 -23.59
C ASN A 45 -3.98 11.04 -25.02
N THR A 46 -5.30 11.07 -25.19
CA THR A 46 -5.93 11.14 -26.52
C THR A 46 -5.60 12.43 -27.25
N LYS A 47 -5.57 13.57 -26.55
CA LYS A 47 -5.21 14.86 -27.15
C LYS A 47 -3.84 14.80 -27.81
N LYS A 48 -2.82 14.24 -27.13
CA LYS A 48 -1.47 14.07 -27.70
C LYS A 48 -1.44 13.12 -28.90
N ILE A 49 -2.25 12.06 -28.90
CA ILE A 49 -2.36 11.14 -30.04
C ILE A 49 -2.96 11.86 -31.24
N ILE A 50 -4.08 12.56 -31.04
CA ILE A 50 -4.80 13.29 -32.09
C ILE A 50 -3.90 14.39 -32.67
N GLU A 51 -3.25 15.17 -31.82
CA GLU A 51 -2.30 16.21 -32.23
C GLU A 51 -1.17 15.65 -33.09
N LYS A 52 -0.58 14.51 -32.72
CA LYS A 52 0.48 13.89 -33.53
C LYS A 52 -0.06 13.32 -34.84
N ALA A 53 -1.12 12.52 -34.78
CA ALA A 53 -1.65 11.81 -35.94
C ALA A 53 -2.18 12.77 -37.01
N SER A 54 -2.80 13.88 -36.59
CA SER A 54 -3.26 14.96 -37.48
C SER A 54 -2.14 15.78 -38.12
N LEU A 55 -0.86 15.54 -37.79
CA LEU A 55 0.29 16.06 -38.54
C LEU A 55 0.70 15.13 -39.70
N GLU A 56 0.40 13.84 -39.57
CA GLU A 56 0.79 12.79 -40.51
C GLU A 56 -0.27 12.58 -41.60
N GLY A 57 -1.56 12.74 -41.30
CA GLY A 57 -2.63 12.60 -42.27
C GLY A 57 -4.04 12.87 -41.71
N ASP A 58 -5.05 12.76 -42.58
CA ASP A 58 -6.45 12.87 -42.17
C ASP A 58 -6.83 11.65 -41.32
N ILE A 59 -7.50 11.90 -40.19
CA ILE A 59 -7.87 10.84 -39.24
C ILE A 59 -9.36 10.84 -38.93
N THR A 60 -9.89 9.65 -38.69
CA THR A 60 -11.28 9.39 -38.31
C THR A 60 -11.33 8.68 -36.95
N ILE A 61 -12.12 9.20 -36.03
CA ILE A 61 -12.19 8.75 -34.64
C ILE A 61 -13.63 8.35 -34.29
N LEU A 62 -13.78 7.27 -33.52
CA LEU A 62 -15.03 6.92 -32.85
C LEU A 62 -14.86 7.04 -31.34
N ASP A 63 -15.77 7.77 -30.70
CA ASP A 63 -15.88 7.87 -29.24
C ASP A 63 -17.10 7.07 -28.75
N ILE A 64 -16.86 5.91 -28.13
CA ILE A 64 -17.91 5.03 -27.62
C ILE A 64 -18.19 5.42 -26.16
N GLY A 65 -19.40 5.92 -25.91
CA GLY A 65 -19.78 6.49 -24.62
C GLY A 65 -19.58 8.00 -24.55
N THR A 66 -19.88 8.70 -25.65
CA THR A 66 -19.57 10.13 -25.79
C THR A 66 -20.38 11.03 -24.84
N SER A 67 -21.42 10.49 -24.19
CA SER A 67 -22.34 11.24 -23.31
C SER A 67 -22.84 12.48 -24.05
N ASN A 68 -22.66 13.69 -23.54
CA ASN A 68 -23.07 14.94 -24.17
C ASN A 68 -22.25 15.37 -25.40
N GLY A 69 -21.29 14.56 -25.88
CA GLY A 69 -20.56 14.80 -27.12
C GLY A 69 -19.40 15.80 -27.04
N VAL A 70 -18.95 16.18 -25.83
CA VAL A 70 -17.84 17.14 -25.63
C VAL A 70 -16.57 16.71 -26.35
N PHE A 71 -16.28 15.41 -26.41
CA PHE A 71 -15.12 14.90 -27.12
C PHE A 71 -15.19 15.21 -28.62
N ILE A 72 -16.38 15.06 -29.22
CA ILE A 72 -16.64 15.37 -30.63
C ILE A 72 -16.40 16.86 -30.88
N SER A 73 -17.06 17.72 -30.09
CA SER A 73 -16.98 19.16 -30.28
C SER A 73 -15.60 19.74 -30.00
N ALA A 74 -14.80 19.11 -29.14
CA ALA A 74 -13.44 19.54 -28.86
C ALA A 74 -12.44 19.19 -29.97
N ASN A 75 -12.62 18.05 -30.66
CA ASN A 75 -11.58 17.46 -31.52
C ASN A 75 -11.93 17.43 -33.03
N ASP A 76 -13.20 17.53 -33.43
CA ASP A 76 -13.56 17.56 -34.85
C ASP A 76 -13.22 18.93 -35.47
N THR A 77 -12.42 18.92 -36.54
CA THR A 77 -11.94 20.15 -37.21
C THR A 77 -13.02 20.96 -37.93
N GLU A 78 -14.14 20.35 -38.32
CA GLU A 78 -15.25 21.08 -38.96
C GLU A 78 -16.13 21.79 -37.92
N ILE A 79 -16.24 21.20 -36.73
CA ILE A 79 -16.99 21.75 -35.59
C ILE A 79 -16.14 22.78 -34.84
N ASN A 80 -14.90 22.43 -34.47
CA ASN A 80 -13.96 23.31 -33.79
C ASN A 80 -12.95 23.92 -34.78
N LYS A 81 -13.39 25.01 -35.42
CA LYS A 81 -12.56 25.80 -36.36
C LYS A 81 -11.33 26.46 -35.71
N GLY A 82 -11.21 26.42 -34.38
CA GLY A 82 -10.05 26.92 -33.65
C GLY A 82 -8.87 25.95 -33.62
N LEU A 83 -9.07 24.68 -33.99
CA LEU A 83 -8.02 23.67 -34.01
C LEU A 83 -7.01 23.96 -35.14
N LYS A 84 -5.73 24.00 -34.77
CA LYS A 84 -4.62 24.26 -35.71
C LYS A 84 -3.97 22.95 -36.16
N HIS A 85 -4.78 22.01 -36.65
CA HIS A 85 -4.28 20.76 -37.23
C HIS A 85 -3.91 20.96 -38.69
N LYS A 86 -2.87 20.26 -39.15
CA LYS A 86 -2.44 20.29 -40.56
C LYS A 86 -3.42 19.51 -41.45
N HIS A 87 -3.94 18.40 -40.93
CA HIS A 87 -4.87 17.51 -41.60
C HIS A 87 -6.23 17.46 -40.89
N ARG A 88 -7.26 16.96 -41.58
CA ARG A 88 -8.63 16.90 -41.08
C ARG A 88 -8.75 15.86 -39.97
N VAL A 89 -9.42 16.24 -38.88
CA VAL A 89 -9.85 15.31 -37.83
C VAL A 89 -11.36 15.21 -37.88
N THR A 90 -11.87 14.01 -38.10
CA THR A 90 -13.30 13.69 -38.11
C THR A 90 -13.64 12.83 -36.91
N VAL A 91 -14.62 13.24 -36.09
CA VAL A 91 -15.00 12.52 -34.88
C VAL A 91 -16.47 12.16 -34.92
N TYR A 92 -16.76 10.88 -34.66
CA TYR A 92 -18.11 10.37 -34.44
C TYR A 92 -18.24 9.92 -32.99
N GLY A 93 -19.42 10.03 -32.40
CA GLY A 93 -19.68 9.53 -31.05
C GLY A 93 -20.94 8.70 -30.97
N ILE A 94 -20.92 7.72 -30.06
CA ILE A 94 -22.05 6.87 -29.72
C ILE A 94 -22.39 7.10 -28.25
N SER A 95 -23.67 7.28 -27.94
CA SER A 95 -24.20 7.29 -26.57
C SER A 95 -25.42 6.37 -26.47
N ALA A 96 -25.73 5.86 -25.28
CA ALA A 96 -26.94 5.04 -25.07
C ALA A 96 -28.22 5.88 -25.18
N THR A 97 -28.13 7.14 -24.79
CA THR A 97 -29.22 8.14 -24.77
C THR A 97 -28.72 9.46 -25.37
N ASP A 98 -29.64 10.32 -25.81
CA ASP A 98 -29.27 11.66 -26.27
C ASP A 98 -29.08 12.59 -25.07
N GLU A 99 -27.83 12.78 -24.66
CA GLU A 99 -27.44 13.57 -23.49
C GLU A 99 -27.03 15.01 -23.88
N ARG A 100 -27.18 15.38 -25.15
CA ARG A 100 -26.85 16.73 -25.62
C ARG A 100 -27.85 17.73 -25.06
N THR A 101 -27.37 18.87 -24.56
CA THR A 101 -28.27 19.93 -24.13
C THR A 101 -28.72 20.76 -25.34
N PRO A 102 -29.96 21.31 -25.34
CA PRO A 102 -30.43 22.20 -26.40
C PRO A 102 -29.60 23.49 -26.54
N VAL A 103 -28.85 23.87 -25.50
CA VAL A 103 -28.08 25.12 -25.44
C VAL A 103 -26.68 24.95 -26.04
N ASP A 104 -26.18 23.70 -26.15
CA ASP A 104 -24.82 23.37 -26.62
C ASP A 104 -24.77 22.73 -28.03
N ASN A 105 -25.91 22.64 -28.74
CA ASN A 105 -26.05 21.79 -29.93
C ASN A 105 -25.46 22.38 -31.23
N ASN A 106 -24.12 22.45 -31.29
CA ASN A 106 -23.36 22.58 -32.54
C ASN A 106 -22.92 21.22 -33.11
N ILE A 107 -23.25 20.10 -32.46
CA ILE A 107 -22.87 18.75 -32.89
C ILE A 107 -23.95 18.21 -33.86
N PRO A 108 -23.62 17.98 -35.13
CA PRO A 108 -24.58 17.46 -36.10
C PRO A 108 -25.04 16.03 -35.78
N ASN A 109 -26.28 15.68 -36.12
CA ASN A 109 -26.84 14.35 -35.87
C ASN A 109 -26.09 13.24 -36.63
N GLU A 110 -25.48 13.55 -37.77
CA GLU A 110 -24.63 12.63 -38.52
C GLU A 110 -23.30 12.31 -37.83
N LYS A 111 -22.94 13.05 -36.76
CA LYS A 111 -21.74 12.81 -35.93
C LYS A 111 -22.08 12.21 -34.57
N TYR A 112 -23.34 12.25 -34.14
CA TYR A 112 -23.78 11.79 -32.81
C TYR A 112 -24.89 10.74 -32.94
N PHE A 113 -24.59 9.51 -32.55
CA PHE A 113 -25.52 8.38 -32.65
C PHE A 113 -25.99 7.94 -31.27
N THR A 114 -27.30 7.69 -31.16
CA THR A 114 -27.92 7.15 -29.94
C THR A 114 -28.30 5.69 -30.16
N GLY A 115 -27.71 4.77 -29.40
CA GLY A 115 -27.95 3.33 -29.57
C GLY A 115 -27.12 2.48 -28.61
N ASN A 116 -27.42 1.18 -28.53
CA ASN A 116 -26.63 0.25 -27.72
C ASN A 116 -25.32 -0.13 -28.43
N ALA A 117 -24.18 0.22 -27.84
CA ALA A 117 -22.85 -0.05 -28.38
C ALA A 117 -22.58 -1.55 -28.63
N GLU A 118 -23.28 -2.47 -27.95
CA GLU A 118 -23.17 -3.92 -28.18
C GLU A 118 -23.73 -4.36 -29.56
N HIS A 119 -24.33 -3.45 -30.33
CA HIS A 119 -24.77 -3.66 -31.72
C HIS A 119 -23.90 -2.94 -32.76
N LEU A 120 -22.72 -2.44 -32.40
CA LEU A 120 -21.81 -1.76 -33.34
C LEU A 120 -21.44 -2.61 -34.57
N GLY A 121 -21.35 -3.93 -34.39
CA GLY A 121 -21.05 -4.88 -35.47
C GLY A 121 -22.24 -5.28 -36.34
N ASP A 122 -23.48 -4.94 -35.98
CA ASP A 122 -24.68 -5.32 -36.74
C ASP A 122 -24.95 -4.33 -37.88
N PRO A 123 -24.79 -4.74 -39.16
CA PRO A 123 -25.02 -3.85 -40.30
C PRO A 123 -26.49 -3.42 -40.47
N ASN A 124 -27.43 -4.12 -39.82
CA ASN A 124 -28.86 -3.84 -39.92
C ASN A 124 -29.39 -2.99 -38.76
N TYR A 125 -28.59 -2.73 -37.74
CA TYR A 125 -28.97 -1.92 -36.59
C TYR A 125 -29.20 -0.46 -37.03
N LYS A 126 -30.42 0.03 -36.85
CA LYS A 126 -30.91 1.26 -37.53
C LYS A 126 -30.20 2.51 -37.02
N GLU A 127 -29.92 2.51 -35.73
CA GLU A 127 -29.32 3.58 -34.94
C GLU A 127 -27.89 3.89 -35.43
N PHE A 128 -27.17 2.89 -35.96
CA PHE A 128 -25.77 3.04 -36.40
C PHE A 128 -25.58 2.96 -37.91
N ARG A 129 -26.65 3.08 -38.71
CA ARG A 129 -26.57 3.05 -40.19
C ARG A 129 -25.58 4.07 -40.76
N GLY A 130 -25.47 5.26 -40.16
CA GLY A 130 -24.57 6.33 -40.61
C GLY A 130 -23.08 5.99 -40.47
N ILE A 131 -22.72 5.00 -39.66
CA ILE A 131 -21.34 4.53 -39.42
C ILE A 131 -21.16 3.04 -39.74
N ALA A 132 -22.16 2.41 -40.36
CA ALA A 132 -22.12 0.97 -40.67
C ALA A 132 -20.95 0.60 -41.60
N SER A 133 -20.65 1.44 -42.59
CA SER A 133 -19.53 1.27 -43.52
C SER A 133 -18.25 2.02 -43.14
N GLN A 134 -18.27 2.77 -42.03
CA GLN A 134 -17.14 3.59 -41.63
C GLN A 134 -16.05 2.73 -40.97
N GLN A 135 -14.78 3.03 -41.29
CA GLN A 135 -13.62 2.54 -40.56
C GLN A 135 -12.90 3.70 -39.87
N PHE A 136 -12.27 3.41 -38.74
CA PHE A 136 -11.69 4.41 -37.84
C PHE A 136 -10.19 4.17 -37.65
N ASP A 137 -9.42 5.25 -37.57
CA ASP A 137 -8.01 5.22 -37.19
C ASP A 137 -7.87 5.00 -35.68
N TYR A 138 -8.77 5.61 -34.92
CA TYR A 138 -8.82 5.50 -33.47
C TYR A 138 -10.23 5.24 -32.98
N ILE A 139 -10.35 4.35 -32.00
CA ILE A 139 -11.58 4.18 -31.22
C ILE A 139 -11.20 4.35 -29.76
N PHE A 140 -11.87 5.28 -29.09
CA PHE A 140 -11.69 5.54 -27.67
C PHE A 140 -12.98 5.25 -26.92
N SER A 141 -12.85 4.75 -25.70
CA SER A 141 -13.99 4.60 -24.80
C SER A 141 -13.55 4.82 -23.38
N SER A 142 -14.26 5.72 -22.69
CA SER A 142 -14.05 6.04 -21.29
C SER A 142 -15.31 5.70 -20.49
N LYS A 143 -15.18 4.96 -19.40
CA LYS A 143 -16.23 4.56 -18.44
C LYS A 143 -17.49 3.99 -19.07
N THR A 144 -17.34 3.22 -20.15
CA THR A 144 -18.49 2.67 -20.90
C THR A 144 -18.51 1.16 -20.92
N PHE A 145 -17.38 0.50 -21.16
CA PHE A 145 -17.34 -0.96 -21.28
C PHE A 145 -17.67 -1.67 -19.95
N MET A 146 -17.43 -1.02 -18.81
CA MET A 146 -17.85 -1.50 -17.49
C MET A 146 -19.38 -1.66 -17.33
N HIS A 147 -20.18 -1.01 -18.18
CA HIS A 147 -21.64 -1.06 -18.14
C HIS A 147 -22.24 -2.10 -19.10
N LEU A 148 -21.44 -2.65 -20.02
CA LEU A 148 -21.91 -3.58 -21.04
C LEU A 148 -22.15 -4.98 -20.46
N VAL A 149 -23.11 -5.70 -21.02
CA VAL A 149 -23.37 -7.10 -20.64
C VAL A 149 -22.33 -8.03 -21.28
N ASP A 150 -21.96 -7.76 -22.54
CA ASP A 150 -20.93 -8.45 -23.33
C ASP A 150 -19.82 -7.49 -23.80
N PRO A 151 -18.94 -7.03 -22.89
CA PRO A 151 -17.83 -6.15 -23.29
C PRO A 151 -16.91 -6.80 -24.32
N VAL A 152 -16.75 -8.13 -24.31
CA VAL A 152 -15.85 -8.86 -25.23
C VAL A 152 -16.36 -8.77 -26.67
N SER A 153 -17.64 -9.05 -26.90
CA SER A 153 -18.18 -8.96 -28.24
C SER A 153 -18.18 -7.52 -28.75
N ALA A 154 -18.44 -6.54 -27.88
CA ALA A 154 -18.31 -5.12 -28.25
C ALA A 154 -16.86 -4.73 -28.60
N ILE A 155 -15.85 -5.28 -27.90
CA ILE A 155 -14.42 -5.08 -28.23
C ILE A 155 -14.12 -5.64 -29.62
N ILE A 156 -14.60 -6.85 -29.93
CA ILE A 156 -14.41 -7.48 -31.25
C ILE A 156 -15.05 -6.64 -32.35
N ASP A 157 -16.27 -6.15 -32.15
CA ASP A 157 -16.98 -5.31 -33.11
C ASP A 157 -16.25 -3.97 -33.33
N ALA A 158 -15.80 -3.32 -32.25
CA ALA A 158 -14.97 -2.12 -32.33
C ALA A 158 -13.64 -2.39 -33.07
N TYR A 159 -12.97 -3.50 -32.76
CA TYR A 159 -11.73 -3.90 -33.44
C TYR A 159 -11.92 -4.09 -34.94
N ASN A 160 -13.06 -4.66 -35.37
CA ASN A 160 -13.39 -4.84 -36.78
C ASN A 160 -13.70 -3.52 -37.51
N LYS A 161 -14.09 -2.47 -36.76
CA LYS A 161 -14.27 -1.11 -37.28
C LYS A 161 -12.98 -0.32 -37.40
N LEU A 162 -11.86 -0.83 -36.87
CA LEU A 162 -10.56 -0.17 -37.08
C LEU A 162 -10.06 -0.37 -38.51
N LYS A 163 -9.46 0.67 -39.08
CA LYS A 163 -8.59 0.56 -40.25
C LYS A 163 -7.37 -0.33 -39.92
N PRO A 164 -6.71 -0.93 -40.92
CA PRO A 164 -5.44 -1.61 -40.71
C PRO A 164 -4.44 -0.70 -39.97
N GLY A 165 -3.90 -1.16 -38.85
CA GLY A 165 -3.00 -0.38 -37.99
C GLY A 165 -3.66 0.64 -37.06
N GLY A 166 -4.99 0.79 -37.10
CA GLY A 166 -5.75 1.63 -36.17
C GLY A 166 -5.66 1.12 -34.73
N THR A 167 -6.03 1.96 -33.77
CA THR A 167 -5.89 1.65 -32.33
C THR A 167 -7.21 1.78 -31.59
N LEU A 168 -7.57 0.78 -30.80
CA LEU A 168 -8.68 0.80 -29.85
C LEU A 168 -8.12 0.97 -28.44
N VAL A 169 -8.64 1.94 -27.68
CA VAL A 169 -8.30 2.16 -26.27
C VAL A 169 -9.58 2.24 -25.44
N ILE A 170 -9.64 1.41 -24.41
CA ILE A 170 -10.78 1.28 -23.49
C ILE A 170 -10.23 1.35 -22.07
N ASP A 171 -10.87 2.12 -21.20
CA ASP A 171 -10.72 1.93 -19.77
C ASP A 171 -11.80 0.98 -19.23
N GLU A 172 -11.42 0.25 -18.19
CA GLU A 172 -12.28 -0.48 -17.27
C GLU A 172 -13.39 -1.36 -17.90
N PHE A 173 -13.19 -2.66 -17.89
CA PHE A 173 -14.27 -3.64 -18.07
C PHE A 173 -14.00 -4.89 -17.25
N THR A 174 -15.04 -5.67 -16.99
CA THR A 174 -14.96 -6.88 -16.17
C THR A 174 -15.29 -8.12 -16.99
N LEU A 175 -14.45 -9.14 -16.89
CA LEU A 175 -14.71 -10.48 -17.44
C LEU A 175 -15.15 -11.42 -16.31
N LYS A 176 -16.43 -11.33 -15.94
CA LYS A 176 -17.00 -12.13 -14.83
C LYS A 176 -16.85 -13.63 -15.10
N GLY A 177 -16.24 -14.37 -14.17
CA GLY A 177 -15.92 -15.80 -14.36
C GLY A 177 -14.52 -16.06 -14.93
N CYS A 178 -13.73 -15.02 -15.18
CA CYS A 178 -12.33 -15.09 -15.61
C CYS A 178 -11.36 -14.62 -14.51
N GLU A 179 -11.80 -14.56 -13.26
CA GLU A 179 -10.96 -14.24 -12.11
C GLU A 179 -9.80 -15.24 -12.02
N GLY A 180 -8.59 -14.72 -11.85
CA GLY A 180 -7.34 -15.49 -11.88
C GLY A 180 -6.83 -15.85 -13.27
N ARG A 181 -7.60 -15.59 -14.35
CA ARG A 181 -7.30 -16.04 -15.73
C ARG A 181 -7.10 -14.90 -16.73
N LEU A 182 -7.10 -13.64 -16.31
CA LEU A 182 -6.94 -12.50 -17.22
C LEU A 182 -5.59 -12.52 -17.95
N GLN A 183 -4.52 -12.88 -17.25
CA GLN A 183 -3.19 -12.95 -17.86
C GLN A 183 -3.14 -14.01 -18.98
N ASP A 184 -3.81 -15.16 -18.80
CA ASP A 184 -3.87 -16.21 -19.82
C ASP A 184 -4.58 -15.72 -21.08
N ILE A 185 -5.65 -14.95 -20.91
CA ILE A 185 -6.41 -14.33 -22.01
C ILE A 185 -5.50 -13.37 -22.78
N ILE A 186 -4.81 -12.46 -22.09
CA ILE A 186 -3.92 -11.47 -22.72
C ILE A 186 -2.73 -12.16 -23.41
N THR A 187 -2.15 -13.16 -22.77
CA THR A 187 -1.05 -13.97 -23.34
C THR A 187 -1.49 -14.65 -24.63
N HIS A 188 -2.70 -15.23 -24.63
CA HIS A 188 -3.27 -15.83 -25.84
C HIS A 188 -3.40 -14.81 -26.97
N LEU A 189 -3.96 -13.63 -26.70
CA LEU A 189 -4.11 -12.57 -27.72
C LEU A 189 -2.75 -12.17 -28.32
N ARG A 190 -1.72 -12.03 -27.49
CA ARG A 190 -0.35 -11.71 -27.95
C ARG A 190 0.24 -12.83 -28.79
N GLN A 191 0.05 -14.09 -28.40
CA GLN A 191 0.50 -15.26 -29.18
C GLN A 191 -0.19 -15.38 -30.54
N GLN A 192 -1.44 -14.94 -30.65
CA GLN A 192 -2.15 -14.82 -31.93
C GLN A 192 -1.61 -13.68 -32.82
N GLY A 193 -0.59 -12.94 -32.34
CA GLY A 193 0.07 -11.86 -33.07
C GLY A 193 -0.59 -10.51 -32.88
N HIS A 194 -1.48 -10.35 -31.89
CA HIS A 194 -2.04 -9.04 -31.58
C HIS A 194 -1.09 -8.20 -30.73
N CYS A 195 -1.06 -6.90 -31.00
CA CYS A 195 -0.31 -5.91 -30.26
C CYS A 195 -1.21 -5.34 -29.16
N VAL A 196 -1.04 -5.81 -27.92
CA VAL A 196 -1.94 -5.56 -26.79
C VAL A 196 -1.18 -4.99 -25.59
N ALA A 197 -1.61 -3.81 -25.12
CA ALA A 197 -1.18 -3.22 -23.86
C ALA A 197 -2.34 -3.23 -22.83
N VAL A 198 -2.05 -3.58 -21.58
CA VAL A 198 -3.08 -3.73 -20.53
C VAL A 198 -2.65 -3.24 -19.15
N SER A 199 -3.64 -2.90 -18.35
CA SER A 199 -3.59 -2.84 -16.88
C SER A 199 -4.69 -3.76 -16.36
N LEU A 200 -4.35 -4.77 -15.57
CA LEU A 200 -5.31 -5.78 -15.10
C LEU A 200 -5.25 -5.98 -13.60
N ASP A 201 -6.42 -6.27 -13.02
CA ASP A 201 -6.58 -6.84 -11.70
C ASP A 201 -7.07 -8.28 -11.87
N ASN A 202 -6.10 -9.18 -11.86
CA ASN A 202 -6.37 -10.60 -12.03
C ASN A 202 -7.23 -11.17 -10.89
N GLN A 203 -7.25 -10.56 -9.70
CA GLN A 203 -8.02 -11.08 -8.58
C GLN A 203 -9.52 -10.83 -8.77
N THR A 204 -9.88 -9.64 -9.25
CA THR A 204 -11.28 -9.25 -9.43
C THR A 204 -11.83 -9.54 -10.82
N GLY A 205 -10.97 -9.93 -11.77
CA GLY A 205 -11.38 -10.12 -13.17
C GLY A 205 -11.62 -8.80 -13.91
N VAL A 206 -11.13 -7.67 -13.36
CA VAL A 206 -11.22 -6.35 -13.95
C VAL A 206 -9.98 -6.08 -14.82
N ILE A 207 -10.20 -5.57 -16.03
CA ILE A 207 -9.16 -4.98 -16.87
C ILE A 207 -9.33 -3.47 -16.79
N HIS A 208 -8.47 -2.80 -16.04
CA HIS A 208 -8.52 -1.35 -15.83
C HIS A 208 -8.19 -0.56 -17.09
N GLN A 209 -7.29 -1.08 -17.93
CA GLN A 209 -6.91 -0.45 -19.19
C GLN A 209 -6.67 -1.52 -20.25
N PHE A 210 -7.15 -1.28 -21.46
CA PHE A 210 -6.93 -2.16 -22.60
C PHE A 210 -6.70 -1.33 -23.87
N CYS A 211 -5.54 -1.49 -24.47
CA CYS A 211 -5.21 -0.92 -25.76
C CYS A 211 -4.77 -2.02 -26.72
N ILE A 212 -5.34 -2.01 -27.91
CA ILE A 212 -5.00 -2.98 -28.95
C ILE A 212 -4.86 -2.29 -30.31
N LYS A 213 -3.82 -2.66 -31.06
CA LYS A 213 -3.63 -2.24 -32.45
C LYS A 213 -4.27 -3.25 -33.41
N LYS A 214 -4.96 -2.76 -34.43
CA LYS A 214 -5.50 -3.59 -35.51
C LYS A 214 -4.37 -4.20 -36.33
N THR A 215 -4.33 -5.54 -36.36
CA THR A 215 -3.46 -6.33 -37.21
C THR A 215 -4.29 -6.97 -38.33
N ASP A 216 -3.62 -7.69 -39.22
CA ASP A 216 -4.23 -8.50 -40.28
C ASP A 216 -5.05 -9.69 -39.74
N LYS A 217 -4.88 -10.04 -38.46
CA LYS A 217 -5.57 -11.14 -37.80
C LYS A 217 -6.98 -10.75 -37.31
N SER A 218 -7.88 -11.73 -37.27
CA SER A 218 -9.15 -11.61 -36.56
C SER A 218 -8.91 -11.63 -35.06
N LEU A 219 -9.64 -10.81 -34.31
CA LEU A 219 -9.56 -10.81 -32.85
C LEU A 219 -10.47 -11.88 -32.28
N GLU A 220 -9.88 -12.86 -31.59
CA GLU A 220 -10.61 -13.95 -30.95
C GLU A 220 -10.14 -14.13 -29.52
N PHE A 221 -11.09 -13.98 -28.57
CA PHE A 221 -10.84 -14.26 -27.17
C PHE A 221 -11.01 -15.76 -26.89
N PRO A 222 -10.20 -16.35 -25.99
CA PRO A 222 -10.33 -17.75 -25.56
C PRO A 222 -11.47 -17.92 -24.54
N LEU A 223 -12.67 -17.47 -24.92
CA LEU A 223 -13.85 -17.37 -24.08
C LEU A 223 -15.06 -18.02 -24.76
N GLU A 224 -15.95 -18.60 -23.96
CA GLU A 224 -17.24 -19.12 -24.41
C GLU A 224 -18.37 -18.62 -23.51
N TYR A 225 -19.57 -18.59 -24.08
CA TYR A 225 -20.78 -18.32 -23.32
C TYR A 225 -21.19 -19.57 -22.52
N ASP A 226 -21.34 -19.43 -21.21
CA ASP A 226 -22.06 -20.40 -20.37
C ASP A 226 -23.52 -19.95 -20.16
N GLU A 227 -24.31 -20.69 -19.35
CA GLU A 227 -25.73 -20.37 -19.13
C GLU A 227 -25.98 -18.98 -18.50
N HIS A 228 -24.99 -18.36 -17.86
CA HIS A 228 -25.17 -17.15 -17.05
C HIS A 228 -24.12 -16.04 -17.25
N ARG A 229 -22.96 -16.34 -17.83
CA ARG A 229 -21.77 -15.47 -17.95
C ARG A 229 -20.87 -15.89 -19.13
N ILE A 230 -19.79 -15.13 -19.32
CA ILE A 230 -18.71 -15.45 -20.25
C ILE A 230 -17.63 -16.22 -19.45
N GLY A 231 -17.39 -17.47 -19.80
CA GLY A 231 -16.41 -18.32 -19.13
C GLY A 231 -15.13 -18.47 -19.96
N TYR A 232 -13.98 -18.55 -19.28
CA TYR A 232 -12.72 -18.89 -19.92
C TYR A 232 -12.69 -20.36 -20.36
N VAL A 233 -12.33 -20.61 -21.63
CA VAL A 233 -12.12 -21.96 -22.14
C VAL A 233 -10.64 -22.29 -22.08
N PRO A 234 -10.23 -23.28 -21.27
CA PRO A 234 -8.85 -23.73 -21.24
C PRO A 234 -8.39 -24.19 -22.62
N PHE A 235 -7.51 -23.41 -23.24
CA PHE A 235 -6.70 -23.90 -24.36
C PHE A 235 -5.72 -24.96 -23.82
N PRO A 236 -5.25 -25.94 -24.63
CA PRO A 236 -4.28 -26.92 -24.19
C PRO A 236 -3.05 -26.17 -23.63
N GLN A 237 -2.92 -26.29 -22.30
CA GLN A 237 -1.92 -25.70 -21.40
C GLN A 237 -1.02 -24.64 -22.02
N LEU A 238 -1.40 -23.36 -21.85
CA LEU A 238 -0.38 -22.34 -21.61
C LEU A 238 0.46 -22.88 -20.43
N GLU A 239 1.74 -23.15 -20.67
CA GLU A 239 2.63 -23.58 -19.59
C GLU A 239 2.48 -22.56 -18.47
N LYS A 240 2.14 -23.04 -17.27
CA LYS A 240 2.21 -22.18 -16.08
C LYS A 240 3.57 -21.53 -16.10
N ASP A 241 3.62 -20.23 -15.82
CA ASP A 241 4.90 -19.57 -15.55
C ASP A 241 5.52 -20.25 -14.33
N ASN A 242 6.38 -21.23 -14.61
CA ASN A 242 7.04 -22.06 -13.62
C ASN A 242 8.22 -21.33 -12.97
N ARG A 243 8.48 -20.08 -13.36
CA ARG A 243 9.46 -19.23 -12.69
C ARG A 243 9.06 -19.05 -11.24
N SER A 244 9.99 -19.39 -10.35
CA SER A 244 9.95 -19.05 -8.94
C SER A 244 9.82 -17.54 -8.73
N ASN A 245 9.33 -17.13 -7.55
CA ASN A 245 9.29 -15.71 -7.16
C ASN A 245 10.67 -15.03 -7.25
N LEU A 246 11.75 -15.80 -7.07
CA LEU A 246 13.12 -15.29 -7.20
C LEU A 246 13.46 -14.96 -8.66
N GLU A 247 13.09 -15.84 -9.60
CA GLU A 247 13.29 -15.61 -11.03
C GLU A 247 12.45 -14.43 -11.52
N LYS A 248 11.26 -14.22 -10.96
CA LYS A 248 10.42 -13.03 -11.21
C LYS A 248 11.08 -11.74 -10.70
N ILE A 249 11.60 -11.75 -9.48
CA ILE A 249 12.34 -10.60 -8.91
C ILE A 249 13.64 -10.33 -9.69
N ALA A 250 14.33 -11.36 -10.16
CA ALA A 250 15.52 -11.22 -11.00
C ALA A 250 15.18 -10.57 -12.35
N ALA A 251 14.04 -10.94 -12.96
CA ALA A 251 13.53 -10.27 -14.16
C ALA A 251 13.13 -8.81 -13.87
N ALA A 252 12.55 -8.53 -12.71
CA ALA A 252 12.20 -7.18 -12.25
C ALA A 252 13.43 -6.28 -12.22
N ARG A 253 14.54 -6.80 -11.69
CA ARG A 253 15.83 -6.10 -11.62
C ARG A 253 16.27 -5.59 -12.99
N THR A 254 16.17 -6.42 -14.03
CA THR A 254 16.57 -6.05 -15.40
C THR A 254 15.69 -4.94 -15.98
N LEU A 255 14.38 -4.97 -15.70
CA LEU A 255 13.47 -3.88 -16.11
C LEU A 255 13.80 -2.57 -15.38
N LEU A 256 13.98 -2.66 -14.06
CA LEU A 256 14.35 -1.53 -13.21
C LEU A 256 15.68 -0.94 -13.65
N GLU A 257 16.64 -1.77 -14.05
CA GLU A 257 17.93 -1.31 -14.57
C GLU A 257 17.78 -0.36 -15.77
N SER A 258 16.95 -0.72 -16.75
CA SER A 258 16.64 0.16 -17.89
C SER A 258 15.92 1.43 -17.44
N THR A 259 15.07 1.34 -16.42
CA THR A 259 14.38 2.51 -15.84
C THR A 259 15.36 3.47 -15.18
N LEU A 260 16.34 2.98 -14.42
CA LEU A 260 17.40 3.80 -13.83
C LEU A 260 18.25 4.50 -14.91
N GLU A 261 18.61 3.78 -15.99
CA GLU A 261 19.35 4.38 -17.10
C GLU A 261 18.58 5.52 -17.77
N LYS A 262 17.31 5.30 -18.09
CA LYS A 262 16.44 6.31 -18.71
C LYS A 262 16.18 7.51 -17.80
N ALA A 263 16.26 7.32 -16.49
CA ALA A 263 16.08 8.36 -15.50
C ALA A 263 17.40 9.07 -15.12
N GLU A 264 18.52 8.75 -15.78
CA GLU A 264 19.86 9.28 -15.47
C GLU A 264 20.34 8.93 -14.05
N LEU A 265 19.86 7.82 -13.49
CA LEU A 265 20.16 7.34 -12.14
C LEU A 265 21.18 6.19 -12.12
N SER A 266 21.94 6.01 -13.20
CA SER A 266 22.89 4.89 -13.34
C SER A 266 23.91 4.79 -12.19
N ALA A 267 24.27 5.91 -11.55
CA ALA A 267 25.16 5.93 -10.39
C ALA A 267 24.62 5.15 -9.18
N PHE A 268 23.30 5.03 -9.06
CA PHE A 268 22.67 4.29 -7.95
C PHE A 268 22.70 2.77 -8.15
N LYS A 269 23.15 2.31 -9.33
CA LYS A 269 23.38 0.88 -9.57
C LYS A 269 24.50 0.31 -8.71
N GLU A 270 25.42 1.14 -8.22
CA GLU A 270 26.59 0.72 -7.45
C GLU A 270 26.24 0.28 -6.02
N PHE A 271 25.12 0.74 -5.47
CA PHE A 271 24.71 0.34 -4.12
C PHE A 271 24.45 -1.17 -4.06
N ALA A 272 25.04 -1.81 -3.05
CA ALA A 272 24.90 -3.25 -2.80
C ALA A 272 23.87 -3.57 -1.72
N SER A 273 23.42 -2.57 -0.96
CA SER A 273 22.40 -2.74 0.07
C SER A 273 21.47 -1.55 0.21
N LEU A 274 20.23 -1.81 0.64
CA LEU A 274 19.20 -0.83 0.95
C LEU A 274 19.68 0.12 2.04
N GLU A 275 20.38 -0.39 3.06
CA GLU A 275 20.94 0.45 4.12
C GLU A 275 21.98 1.46 3.58
N ALA A 276 22.88 1.01 2.69
CA ALA A 276 23.87 1.89 2.09
C ALA A 276 23.23 2.94 1.17
N LEU A 277 22.20 2.54 0.42
CA LEU A 277 21.42 3.44 -0.42
C LEU A 277 20.76 4.54 0.41
N LEU A 278 20.04 4.17 1.48
CA LEU A 278 19.29 5.12 2.31
C LEU A 278 20.19 6.09 3.11
N LYS A 279 21.47 5.73 3.33
CA LYS A 279 22.48 6.61 3.94
C LYS A 279 23.15 7.58 2.96
N SER A 280 22.92 7.43 1.65
CA SER A 280 23.58 8.24 0.65
C SER A 280 22.97 9.63 0.55
N LYS A 281 23.79 10.67 0.77
CA LYS A 281 23.38 12.08 0.56
C LYS A 281 22.88 12.33 -0.87
N GLN A 282 23.47 11.66 -1.86
CA GLN A 282 23.06 11.79 -3.26
C GLN A 282 21.68 11.19 -3.50
N TYR A 283 21.36 10.08 -2.82
CA TYR A 283 20.03 9.46 -2.88
C TYR A 283 18.99 10.35 -2.21
N LEU A 284 19.33 10.94 -1.06
CA LEU A 284 18.45 11.85 -0.33
C LEU A 284 18.11 13.11 -1.13
N ALA A 285 19.02 13.56 -1.99
CA ALA A 285 18.82 14.70 -2.89
C ALA A 285 17.95 14.36 -4.12
N LEU A 286 17.66 13.08 -4.37
CA LEU A 286 16.81 12.70 -5.50
C LEU A 286 15.33 13.02 -5.21
N PRO A 287 14.56 13.40 -6.24
CA PRO A 287 13.11 13.30 -6.22
C PRO A 287 12.63 11.91 -5.76
N HIS A 288 11.60 11.85 -4.92
CA HIS A 288 11.10 10.59 -4.34
C HIS A 288 10.77 9.49 -5.37
N LYS A 289 10.28 9.84 -6.55
CA LYS A 289 10.05 8.89 -7.66
C LYS A 289 11.34 8.20 -8.13
N GLN A 290 12.44 8.94 -8.13
CA GLN A 290 13.76 8.42 -8.45
C GLN A 290 14.31 7.58 -7.29
N GLN A 291 14.02 7.97 -6.05
CA GLN A 291 14.33 7.18 -4.86
C GLN A 291 13.65 5.81 -4.85
N GLU A 292 12.37 5.73 -5.23
CA GLU A 292 11.62 4.48 -5.31
C GLU A 292 12.26 3.48 -6.28
N TYR A 293 12.60 3.93 -7.50
CA TYR A 293 13.29 3.08 -8.48
C TYR A 293 14.64 2.57 -7.95
N CYS A 294 15.37 3.42 -7.22
CA CYS A 294 16.61 3.02 -6.56
C CYS A 294 16.36 1.98 -5.45
N ILE A 295 15.32 2.13 -4.61
CA ILE A 295 14.93 1.14 -3.59
C ILE A 295 14.59 -0.20 -4.25
N LEU A 296 13.66 -0.19 -5.22
CA LEU A 296 13.21 -1.41 -5.90
C LEU A 296 14.39 -2.14 -6.53
N TYR A 297 15.25 -1.42 -7.25
CA TYR A 297 16.43 -2.00 -7.89
C TYR A 297 17.44 -2.57 -6.89
N VAL A 298 17.78 -1.81 -5.84
CA VAL A 298 18.77 -2.25 -4.84
C VAL A 298 18.24 -3.45 -4.06
N VAL A 299 16.96 -3.49 -3.70
CA VAL A 299 16.34 -4.66 -3.05
C VAL A 299 16.33 -5.86 -4.00
N ALA A 300 15.98 -5.68 -5.28
CA ALA A 300 16.06 -6.75 -6.28
C ALA A 300 17.49 -7.30 -6.41
N LYS A 301 18.49 -6.41 -6.39
CA LYS A 301 19.92 -6.74 -6.45
C LYS A 301 20.40 -7.49 -5.20
N GLU A 302 20.01 -7.04 -3.99
CA GLU A 302 20.29 -7.71 -2.71
C GLU A 302 19.78 -9.17 -2.72
N LEU A 303 18.53 -9.37 -3.17
CA LEU A 303 17.87 -10.68 -3.18
C LEU A 303 18.41 -11.62 -4.26
N SER A 304 18.76 -11.06 -5.42
CA SER A 304 19.36 -11.83 -6.52
C SER A 304 20.78 -12.31 -6.17
N ALA A 305 21.53 -11.54 -5.38
CA ALA A 305 22.89 -11.90 -4.96
C ALA A 305 22.91 -12.99 -3.87
N SER A 306 21.93 -12.97 -2.96
CA SER A 306 21.85 -13.87 -1.79
C SER A 306 21.39 -15.29 -2.14
N ALA A 307 20.70 -15.48 -3.28
CA ALA A 307 20.33 -16.81 -3.79
C ALA A 307 21.52 -17.71 -4.16
N SER A 308 22.70 -17.13 -4.36
CA SER A 308 23.91 -17.86 -4.77
C SER A 308 24.70 -18.47 -3.61
N LYS A 309 24.37 -18.19 -2.33
CA LYS A 309 25.29 -18.49 -1.22
C LYS A 309 24.82 -19.40 -0.08
N HIS A 310 23.53 -19.62 0.22
CA HIS A 310 23.16 -20.59 1.27
C HIS A 310 21.71 -21.11 1.13
N PRO A 311 21.48 -22.45 1.20
CA PRO A 311 20.17 -22.99 1.55
C PRO A 311 19.99 -22.83 3.07
N SER A 312 19.14 -21.90 3.51
CA SER A 312 18.93 -21.66 4.95
C SER A 312 17.92 -22.64 5.56
N GLN A 313 18.34 -23.42 6.56
CA GLN A 313 17.47 -24.13 7.48
C GLN A 313 16.67 -23.15 8.35
N LEU A 314 15.39 -23.44 8.57
CA LEU A 314 14.51 -22.68 9.47
C LEU A 314 14.85 -22.97 10.94
N SER A 315 15.10 -21.93 11.72
CA SER A 315 14.96 -21.94 13.18
C SER A 315 13.91 -20.88 13.60
N SER A 316 13.14 -21.20 14.63
CA SER A 316 12.07 -20.45 15.33
C SER A 316 11.72 -19.01 14.90
N THR A 317 10.41 -18.73 14.88
CA THR A 317 9.73 -17.46 14.55
C THR A 317 10.27 -16.19 15.24
N ASN A 318 10.95 -16.31 16.38
CA ASN A 318 11.43 -15.16 17.15
C ASN A 318 12.64 -14.43 16.54
N ASN A 319 13.39 -15.04 15.63
CA ASN A 319 14.62 -14.44 15.06
C ASN A 319 14.45 -13.84 13.67
N PHE A 320 13.20 -13.70 13.23
CA PHE A 320 12.89 -13.33 11.86
C PHE A 320 13.27 -11.88 11.52
N PHE A 321 13.02 -10.97 12.47
CA PHE A 321 13.26 -9.54 12.34
C PHE A 321 14.66 -9.10 12.76
N THR A 322 15.44 -9.98 13.40
CA THR A 322 16.74 -9.66 14.03
C THR A 322 17.96 -10.14 13.23
N SER A 323 17.77 -10.94 12.18
CA SER A 323 18.87 -11.54 11.41
C SER A 323 19.29 -10.71 10.19
N ASN A 324 20.61 -10.55 9.97
CA ASN A 324 21.20 -9.80 8.85
C ASN A 324 21.13 -10.47 7.46
N PRO A 325 21.13 -11.81 7.28
CA PRO A 325 20.96 -12.39 5.95
C PRO A 325 19.48 -12.49 5.57
N ILE A 326 19.10 -11.71 4.56
CA ILE A 326 17.76 -11.71 3.94
C ILE A 326 17.67 -12.89 2.97
N SER A 327 16.60 -13.68 3.07
CA SER A 327 16.24 -14.65 2.05
C SER A 327 14.81 -14.39 1.57
N LEU A 328 14.53 -14.65 0.30
CA LEU A 328 13.17 -14.54 -0.24
C LEU A 328 12.17 -15.41 0.55
N GLN A 329 12.61 -16.60 0.98
CA GLN A 329 11.80 -17.46 1.84
C GLN A 329 11.44 -16.78 3.16
N LYS A 330 12.35 -15.98 3.73
CA LYS A 330 12.02 -15.20 4.91
C LYS A 330 10.93 -14.17 4.59
N ILE A 331 11.12 -13.37 3.55
CA ILE A 331 10.12 -12.35 3.17
C ILE A 331 8.73 -12.98 2.89
N LEU A 332 8.69 -14.15 2.25
CA LEU A 332 7.46 -14.89 1.99
C LEU A 332 6.83 -15.46 3.28
N ASN A 333 7.60 -15.95 4.26
CA ASN A 333 6.98 -16.35 5.54
C ASN A 333 6.56 -15.13 6.37
N LEU A 334 7.19 -13.96 6.22
CA LEU A 334 6.71 -12.70 6.82
C LEU A 334 5.32 -12.36 6.27
N LYS A 335 5.13 -12.52 4.95
CA LYS A 335 3.85 -12.36 4.27
C LYS A 335 2.79 -13.30 4.86
N GLN A 336 3.13 -14.57 5.04
CA GLN A 336 2.24 -15.58 5.63
C GLN A 336 1.87 -15.23 7.08
N LEU A 337 2.87 -14.86 7.89
CA LEU A 337 2.69 -14.49 9.30
C LEU A 337 1.85 -13.22 9.45
N CYS A 338 1.97 -12.26 8.53
CA CYS A 338 1.08 -11.11 8.45
C CYS A 338 -0.34 -11.54 8.05
N PHE A 339 -0.52 -12.42 7.06
CA PHE A 339 -1.84 -12.85 6.58
C PHE A 339 -2.65 -13.53 7.70
N ASP A 340 -1.98 -14.33 8.53
CA ASP A 340 -2.60 -15.08 9.63
C ASP A 340 -3.01 -14.17 10.83
N LYS A 341 -2.58 -12.90 10.86
CA LYS A 341 -2.89 -11.92 11.92
C LYS A 341 -4.11 -11.02 11.63
N GLY A 342 -4.92 -11.33 10.61
CA GLY A 342 -6.18 -10.62 10.35
C GLY A 342 -6.01 -9.19 9.80
N VAL A 343 -6.87 -8.25 10.22
CA VAL A 343 -6.99 -6.89 9.64
C VAL A 343 -5.68 -6.09 9.64
N GLU A 344 -4.84 -6.23 10.67
CA GLU A 344 -3.52 -5.58 10.75
C GLU A 344 -2.51 -6.17 9.75
N GLY A 345 -2.59 -7.49 9.56
CA GLY A 345 -1.96 -8.21 8.49
C GLY A 345 -2.34 -7.71 7.11
N GLY A 346 -3.64 -7.57 6.87
CA GLY A 346 -4.19 -7.01 5.63
C GLY A 346 -3.67 -5.61 5.31
N ARG A 347 -3.43 -4.77 6.32
CA ARG A 347 -2.89 -3.39 6.17
C ARG A 347 -1.39 -3.35 5.83
N ILE A 348 -0.59 -4.27 6.37
CA ILE A 348 0.83 -4.43 6.00
C ILE A 348 0.95 -5.06 4.61
N LEU A 349 0.01 -5.95 4.27
CA LEU A 349 -0.02 -6.70 3.02
C LEU A 349 -0.65 -5.97 1.83
N SER A 350 -1.45 -4.92 2.07
CA SER A 350 -2.11 -4.16 1.01
C SER A 350 -1.16 -3.33 0.16
N GLY A 351 0.12 -3.24 0.54
CA GLY A 351 1.21 -2.83 -0.35
C GLY A 351 0.95 -1.51 -1.08
N ASP A 352 0.19 -0.61 -0.48
CA ASP A 352 -0.16 0.66 -1.10
C ASP A 352 1.09 1.55 -1.09
N LEU A 353 1.73 1.72 -2.24
CA LEU A 353 2.80 2.71 -2.41
C LEU A 353 2.25 4.12 -2.70
N PHE A 354 0.93 4.29 -2.91
CA PHE A 354 0.31 5.63 -2.91
C PHE A 354 0.15 6.21 -1.51
N GLY A 355 0.57 5.47 -0.50
CA GLY A 355 0.74 5.99 0.83
C GLY A 355 1.59 5.04 1.62
N VAL A 356 2.71 5.53 2.11
CA VAL A 356 3.05 5.16 3.49
C VAL A 356 2.02 5.84 4.42
N GLY A 357 0.78 5.36 4.35
CA GLY A 357 -0.43 5.92 4.96
C GLY A 357 -1.56 5.00 4.51
N LEU A 358 -1.88 3.92 5.22
CA LEU A 358 -2.22 3.89 6.64
C LEU A 358 -1.45 2.81 7.41
N GLY A 359 -0.32 3.25 7.94
CA GLY A 359 0.45 2.58 8.99
C GLY A 359 1.40 3.56 9.67
N ASN A 360 1.00 4.84 9.79
CA ASN A 360 1.75 5.95 10.41
C ASN A 360 2.20 5.66 11.86
N ILE A 361 1.77 4.55 12.46
CA ILE A 361 2.06 4.16 13.84
C ILE A 361 3.29 3.24 13.93
N LEU A 362 3.56 2.39 12.91
CA LEU A 362 4.67 1.43 12.98
C LEU A 362 5.97 2.01 12.41
N ILE A 363 5.98 2.58 11.21
CA ILE A 363 7.23 3.04 10.58
C ILE A 363 7.79 4.31 11.24
N ASN A 364 6.90 5.14 11.81
CA ASN A 364 7.24 6.39 12.50
C ASN A 364 7.52 6.21 14.00
N SER A 365 7.39 4.98 14.51
CA SER A 365 7.74 4.65 15.89
C SER A 365 9.26 4.58 16.02
N LYS A 366 9.85 5.54 16.74
CA LYS A 366 11.26 5.48 17.18
C LYS A 366 11.59 4.18 17.95
N TYR A 367 10.56 3.45 18.41
CA TYR A 367 10.66 2.20 19.17
C TYR A 367 10.84 0.95 18.29
N LEU A 368 10.69 1.03 16.96
CA LEU A 368 10.89 -0.12 16.08
C LEU A 368 12.37 -0.27 15.66
N PRO A 369 13.01 -1.44 15.91
CA PRO A 369 14.39 -1.68 15.53
C PRO A 369 14.62 -1.40 14.04
N LEU A 370 15.78 -0.80 13.72
CA LEU A 370 16.15 -0.46 12.34
C LEU A 370 16.06 -1.69 11.40
N ALA A 371 16.48 -2.86 11.87
CA ALA A 371 16.38 -4.11 11.11
C ALA A 371 14.94 -4.45 10.71
N THR A 372 13.96 -4.22 11.61
CA THR A 372 12.53 -4.42 11.35
C THR A 372 12.03 -3.45 10.28
N ARG A 373 12.38 -2.16 10.38
CA ARG A 373 11.98 -1.14 9.40
C ARG A 373 12.53 -1.43 8.01
N LEU A 374 13.81 -1.81 7.91
CA LEU A 374 14.42 -2.20 6.63
C LEU A 374 13.77 -3.47 6.03
N ASN A 375 13.40 -4.44 6.87
CA ASN A 375 12.73 -5.66 6.40
C ASN A 375 11.29 -5.42 5.92
N LEU A 376 10.58 -4.45 6.51
CA LEU A 376 9.27 -4.01 6.01
C LEU A 376 9.39 -3.34 4.65
N ILE A 377 10.37 -2.43 4.46
CA ILE A 377 10.64 -1.81 3.15
C ILE A 377 10.95 -2.89 2.10
N ARG A 378 11.74 -3.91 2.46
CA ARG A 378 12.04 -5.03 1.56
C ARG A 378 10.81 -5.87 1.22
N LEU A 379 9.93 -6.14 2.19
CA LEU A 379 8.67 -6.85 1.95
C LEU A 379 7.81 -6.08 0.96
N THR A 380 7.61 -4.79 1.19
CA THR A 380 6.84 -3.92 0.30
C THR A 380 7.48 -3.85 -1.09
N ALA A 381 8.79 -3.69 -1.20
CA ALA A 381 9.50 -3.73 -2.48
C ALA A 381 9.31 -5.08 -3.20
N CYS A 382 9.35 -6.22 -2.47
CA CYS A 382 9.08 -7.53 -3.06
C CYS A 382 7.65 -7.69 -3.54
N GLN A 383 6.68 -7.24 -2.75
CA GLN A 383 5.28 -7.25 -3.16
C GLN A 383 5.08 -6.42 -4.42
N ASN A 384 5.67 -5.23 -4.47
CA ASN A 384 5.63 -4.39 -5.66
C ASN A 384 6.34 -5.01 -6.84
N MET A 385 7.51 -5.64 -6.68
CA MET A 385 8.16 -6.35 -7.80
C MET A 385 7.39 -7.59 -8.27
N LEU A 386 6.64 -8.25 -7.37
CA LEU A 386 5.80 -9.40 -7.68
C LEU A 386 4.41 -9.01 -8.21
N SER A 387 3.94 -7.79 -7.91
CA SER A 387 2.70 -7.19 -8.44
C SER A 387 2.94 -6.31 -9.66
N MET A 388 4.17 -5.84 -9.84
CA MET A 388 4.68 -5.33 -11.10
C MET A 388 4.44 -6.47 -12.07
N ASP A 389 3.49 -6.25 -12.94
CA ASP A 389 3.19 -7.16 -14.00
C ASP A 389 4.32 -7.00 -15.02
N LEU A 390 5.51 -7.50 -14.69
CA LEU A 390 6.75 -7.29 -15.45
C LEU A 390 6.61 -7.80 -16.87
N GLU A 391 5.80 -8.85 -17.02
CA GLU A 391 5.39 -9.37 -18.31
C GLU A 391 4.58 -8.31 -19.06
N ASN A 392 3.51 -7.78 -18.47
CA ASN A 392 2.75 -6.70 -19.10
C ASN A 392 3.55 -5.39 -19.21
N SER A 393 4.50 -5.05 -18.35
CA SER A 393 5.33 -3.86 -18.47
C SER A 393 6.18 -3.89 -19.75
N VAL A 394 6.91 -4.99 -19.94
CA VAL A 394 7.74 -5.21 -21.14
C VAL A 394 6.86 -5.30 -22.38
N GLU A 395 5.78 -6.06 -22.32
CA GLU A 395 4.88 -6.25 -23.47
C GLU A 395 4.07 -4.98 -23.80
N ASN A 396 3.68 -4.18 -22.81
CA ASN A 396 3.08 -2.87 -22.99
C ASN A 396 4.07 -1.93 -23.67
N ALA A 397 5.32 -1.87 -23.22
CA ALA A 397 6.35 -1.06 -23.86
C ALA A 397 6.59 -1.45 -25.33
N LYS A 398 6.64 -2.76 -25.62
CA LYS A 398 6.70 -3.28 -27.01
C LYS A 398 5.46 -2.87 -27.80
N ALA A 399 4.27 -3.03 -27.22
CA ALA A 399 3.02 -2.70 -27.87
C ALA A 399 2.94 -1.20 -28.19
N PHE A 400 3.24 -0.32 -27.23
CA PHE A 400 3.26 1.12 -27.44
C PHE A 400 4.27 1.56 -28.51
N ALA A 401 5.45 0.93 -28.55
CA ALA A 401 6.43 1.18 -29.60
C ALA A 401 5.88 0.80 -30.98
N GLN A 402 5.22 -0.35 -31.11
CA GLN A 402 4.58 -0.79 -32.35
C GLN A 402 3.37 0.08 -32.74
N MET A 403 2.65 0.64 -31.76
CA MET A 403 1.55 1.57 -31.96
C MET A 403 2.02 2.98 -32.33
N ASN A 404 3.31 3.30 -32.19
CA ASN A 404 3.87 4.63 -32.41
C ASN A 404 3.21 5.71 -31.51
N VAL A 405 2.78 5.33 -30.29
CA VAL A 405 2.12 6.22 -29.33
C VAL A 405 3.15 6.88 -28.42
N ARG A 406 3.07 8.21 -28.25
CA ARG A 406 3.87 8.93 -27.24
C ARG A 406 3.17 8.88 -25.89
N LEU A 407 3.88 8.36 -24.91
CA LEU A 407 3.42 8.23 -23.54
C LEU A 407 3.76 9.49 -22.74
N SER A 408 2.85 9.94 -21.87
CA SER A 408 3.18 10.88 -20.79
C SER A 408 3.40 10.14 -19.49
N LYS A 409 4.29 10.65 -18.64
CA LYS A 409 4.46 10.17 -17.28
C LYS A 409 3.51 10.98 -16.39
N VAL A 410 2.69 10.30 -15.58
CA VAL A 410 1.91 10.98 -14.55
C VAL A 410 2.83 11.26 -13.37
N ASP A 411 2.87 12.51 -12.94
CA ASP A 411 3.39 12.87 -11.62
C ASP A 411 2.25 12.74 -10.64
N TYR A 412 2.31 11.68 -9.84
CA TYR A 412 1.39 11.54 -8.73
C TYR A 412 1.79 12.59 -7.68
N LEU A 413 0.80 13.38 -7.23
CA LEU A 413 0.89 14.08 -5.95
C LEU A 413 1.35 13.07 -4.89
N HIS A 414 2.16 13.46 -3.88
CA HIS A 414 2.14 12.96 -2.48
C HIS A 414 3.34 13.42 -1.62
N ASN A 415 3.28 13.09 -0.32
CA ASN A 415 3.42 13.94 0.87
C ASN A 415 4.81 13.88 1.57
N GLU A 416 5.47 15.03 1.77
CA GLU A 416 6.89 15.22 2.15
C GLU A 416 7.27 14.80 3.59
N SER A 417 6.34 14.76 4.54
CA SER A 417 6.67 14.76 5.99
C SER A 417 7.25 13.45 6.53
N LEU A 418 6.89 12.31 5.93
CA LEU A 418 7.27 11.00 6.45
C LEU A 418 8.70 10.60 6.07
N PHE A 419 9.13 10.91 4.85
CA PHE A 419 10.43 10.46 4.35
C PHE A 419 11.59 11.19 5.04
N SER A 420 11.38 12.44 5.45
CA SER A 420 12.33 13.17 6.32
C SER A 420 12.62 12.37 7.60
N ALA A 421 11.60 11.88 8.29
CA ALA A 421 11.74 11.19 9.58
C ALA A 421 12.58 9.89 9.51
N ILE A 422 12.49 9.14 8.40
CA ILE A 422 13.27 7.91 8.19
C ILE A 422 14.75 8.24 7.95
N CYS A 423 15.01 9.29 7.17
CA CYS A 423 16.37 9.74 6.83
C CYS A 423 17.07 10.35 8.04
N ASP A 424 16.32 11.09 8.87
CA ASP A 424 16.79 11.64 10.14
C ASP A 424 17.21 10.51 11.09
N THR A 425 16.43 9.44 11.18
CA THR A 425 16.76 8.29 12.05
C THR A 425 17.98 7.49 11.56
N LEU A 426 18.21 7.41 10.26
CA LEU A 426 19.34 6.68 9.65
C LEU A 426 20.67 7.44 9.72
N SER A 427 20.59 8.76 9.80
CA SER A 427 21.73 9.67 9.91
C SER A 427 22.22 9.81 11.35
N GLN A 428 21.41 9.41 12.34
CA GLN A 428 21.82 9.38 13.73
C GLN A 428 22.83 8.24 13.99
N PRO A 429 23.85 8.46 14.85
CA PRO A 429 24.74 7.39 15.31
C PRO A 429 23.90 6.23 15.84
N ARG A 430 24.36 4.98 15.64
CA ARG A 430 23.65 3.81 16.18
C ARG A 430 23.47 4.00 17.69
N PRO A 431 22.23 4.08 18.22
CA PRO A 431 22.08 4.06 19.66
C PRO A 431 22.57 2.70 20.16
N SER A 432 23.41 2.74 21.19
CA SER A 432 23.65 1.61 22.09
C SER A 432 22.30 1.04 22.50
N GLN A 433 22.23 -0.29 22.66
CA GLN A 433 21.01 -0.97 23.09
C GLN A 433 20.39 -0.25 24.31
N PRO A 434 19.06 -0.02 24.35
CA PRO A 434 18.42 0.60 25.50
C PRO A 434 18.76 -0.22 26.74
N MET A 435 19.47 0.41 27.68
CA MET A 435 19.76 -0.17 28.97
C MET A 435 18.49 -0.01 29.81
N ASN A 436 17.88 -1.12 30.22
CA ASN A 436 16.87 -1.08 31.27
C ASN A 436 17.56 -0.59 32.55
N VAL A 437 17.26 0.62 32.99
CA VAL A 437 17.69 1.11 34.30
C VAL A 437 16.80 0.44 35.33
N VAL A 438 17.21 -0.75 35.78
CA VAL A 438 16.56 -1.50 36.84
C VAL A 438 17.22 -1.15 38.15
N MET A 439 16.45 -0.77 39.18
CA MET A 439 16.76 -1.19 40.55
C MET A 439 15.47 -1.58 41.29
N GLY A 440 15.48 -2.76 41.94
CA GLY A 440 14.50 -3.34 42.90
C GLY A 440 13.08 -3.73 42.44
N ARG A 441 12.59 -4.89 42.92
CA ARG A 441 11.22 -5.43 42.72
C ARG A 441 10.66 -5.85 44.10
N LYS A 442 9.42 -5.46 44.44
CA LYS A 442 8.72 -5.95 45.64
C LYS A 442 8.34 -7.42 45.48
N PHE A 443 7.82 -7.77 44.30
CA PHE A 443 7.43 -9.13 43.96
C PHE A 443 8.38 -9.70 42.91
N THR A 444 8.90 -10.90 43.16
CA THR A 444 9.80 -11.63 42.26
C THR A 444 9.26 -13.02 41.96
N GLU A 445 9.87 -13.74 41.03
CA GLU A 445 9.47 -15.12 40.70
C GLU A 445 9.68 -16.11 41.87
N ASN A 446 10.34 -15.68 42.94
CA ASN A 446 10.52 -16.46 44.17
C ASN A 446 9.52 -16.07 45.26
N SER A 447 8.67 -15.06 45.04
CA SER A 447 7.68 -14.61 46.02
C SER A 447 6.68 -15.71 46.31
N GLN A 448 6.34 -15.88 47.59
CA GLN A 448 5.39 -16.90 48.02
C GLN A 448 3.97 -16.46 47.70
N PHE A 449 3.06 -17.41 47.49
CA PHE A 449 1.65 -17.09 47.22
C PHE A 449 1.03 -16.21 48.31
N SER A 450 1.40 -16.43 49.58
CA SER A 450 0.97 -15.63 50.72
C SER A 450 1.41 -14.17 50.67
N GLU A 451 2.48 -13.86 49.93
CA GLU A 451 2.98 -12.49 49.71
C GLU A 451 2.28 -11.81 48.53
N LEU A 452 1.84 -12.59 47.54
CA LEU A 452 1.21 -12.08 46.31
C LEU A 452 -0.30 -11.88 46.46
N SER A 453 -0.99 -12.82 47.09
CA SER A 453 -2.45 -12.85 47.15
C SER A 453 -3.11 -11.61 47.77
N PRO A 454 -2.53 -10.92 48.78
CA PRO A 454 -3.13 -9.70 49.34
C PRO A 454 -3.27 -8.58 48.30
N HIS A 455 -2.40 -8.55 47.29
CA HIS A 455 -2.33 -7.48 46.28
C HIS A 455 -3.12 -7.78 45.00
N PHE A 456 -3.78 -8.93 44.89
CA PHE A 456 -4.54 -9.29 43.69
C PHE A 456 -5.73 -8.36 43.46
N ASN A 457 -6.48 -8.02 44.51
CA ASN A 457 -7.62 -7.11 44.37
C ASN A 457 -7.20 -5.69 43.97
N GLU A 458 -6.05 -5.23 44.46
CA GLU A 458 -5.46 -3.95 44.09
C GLU A 458 -4.98 -3.96 42.65
N THR A 459 -4.30 -5.04 42.25
CA THR A 459 -3.84 -5.26 40.87
C THR A 459 -5.03 -5.34 39.90
N LEU A 460 -6.14 -5.98 40.28
CA LEU A 460 -7.37 -6.03 39.47
C LEU A 460 -8.01 -4.65 39.29
N LYS A 461 -8.09 -3.85 40.36
CA LYS A 461 -8.58 -2.47 40.26
C LYS A 461 -7.70 -1.62 39.35
N PHE A 462 -6.39 -1.80 39.45
CA PHE A 462 -5.41 -1.13 38.61
C PHE A 462 -5.53 -1.55 37.13
N LEU A 463 -5.65 -2.86 36.86
CA LEU A 463 -5.94 -3.39 35.54
C LEU A 463 -7.26 -2.86 34.97
N TYR A 464 -8.30 -2.74 35.79
CA TYR A 464 -9.60 -2.20 35.37
C TYR A 464 -9.50 -0.72 34.96
N GLN A 465 -8.79 0.08 35.75
CA GLN A 465 -8.62 1.51 35.50
C GLN A 465 -7.82 1.79 34.22
N TYR A 466 -6.90 0.90 33.85
CA TYR A 466 -6.01 1.06 32.69
C TYR A 466 -6.13 -0.13 31.71
N LYS A 467 -7.37 -0.61 31.50
CA LYS A 467 -7.67 -1.86 30.80
C LYS A 467 -7.02 -1.98 29.44
N GLU A 468 -7.12 -0.96 28.62
CA GLU A 468 -6.61 -0.97 27.24
C GLU A 468 -5.08 -1.06 27.20
N HIS A 469 -4.40 -0.31 28.07
CA HIS A 469 -2.94 -0.33 28.20
C HIS A 469 -2.41 -1.73 28.56
N PHE A 470 -2.99 -2.37 29.57
CA PHE A 470 -2.52 -3.68 30.02
C PHE A 470 -2.92 -4.83 29.09
N CYS A 471 -4.06 -4.73 28.40
CA CYS A 471 -4.40 -5.66 27.32
C CYS A 471 -3.32 -5.65 26.24
N ASN A 472 -2.85 -4.46 25.84
CA ASN A 472 -1.77 -4.31 24.87
C ASN A 472 -0.43 -4.84 25.40
N GLN A 473 -0.08 -4.54 26.66
CA GLN A 473 1.17 -5.00 27.27
C GLN A 473 1.22 -6.53 27.43
N LEU A 474 0.11 -7.15 27.81
CA LEU A 474 -0.02 -8.60 27.99
C LEU A 474 -0.35 -9.36 26.71
N GLN A 475 -0.58 -8.65 25.60
CA GLN A 475 -1.06 -9.21 24.33
C GLN A 475 -2.38 -9.99 24.48
N ILE A 476 -3.25 -9.53 25.39
CA ILE A 476 -4.58 -10.06 25.64
C ILE A 476 -5.57 -9.30 24.74
N LYS A 477 -6.45 -10.04 24.06
CA LYS A 477 -7.54 -9.47 23.28
C LYS A 477 -8.87 -9.96 23.85
N LEU A 478 -9.60 -9.07 24.50
CA LEU A 478 -10.97 -9.31 24.96
C LEU A 478 -11.93 -9.32 23.76
N GLU A 479 -12.98 -10.12 23.80
CA GLU A 479 -13.96 -10.19 22.70
C GLU A 479 -14.64 -8.84 22.43
N ASN A 480 -14.93 -8.08 23.49
CA ASN A 480 -15.52 -6.73 23.40
C ASN A 480 -15.24 -5.89 24.66
N SER A 481 -15.72 -4.64 24.68
CA SER A 481 -15.47 -3.69 25.77
C SER A 481 -16.23 -3.98 27.07
N SER A 482 -17.24 -4.87 27.08
CA SER A 482 -18.03 -5.21 28.27
C SER A 482 -17.33 -6.19 29.21
N TYR A 483 -16.31 -6.92 28.74
CA TYR A 483 -15.49 -7.79 29.57
C TYR A 483 -14.53 -7.00 30.47
N ASN A 484 -14.40 -7.44 31.72
CA ASN A 484 -13.44 -6.89 32.68
C ASN A 484 -12.76 -8.00 33.48
N PHE A 485 -11.51 -7.79 33.87
CA PHE A 485 -10.78 -8.73 34.71
C PHE A 485 -11.39 -8.75 36.12
N THR A 486 -11.88 -9.91 36.56
CA THR A 486 -12.59 -10.07 37.83
C THR A 486 -11.85 -10.96 38.81
N LYS A 487 -10.91 -11.80 38.33
CA LYS A 487 -10.20 -12.75 39.19
C LYS A 487 -8.77 -12.99 38.72
N ILE A 488 -7.86 -13.09 39.69
CA ILE A 488 -6.49 -13.57 39.49
C ILE A 488 -6.34 -14.88 40.28
N THR A 489 -5.78 -15.92 39.65
CA THR A 489 -5.35 -17.13 40.37
C THR A 489 -3.91 -17.49 40.00
N CYS A 490 -3.11 -17.84 40.99
CA CYS A 490 -1.75 -18.33 40.75
C CYS A 490 -1.80 -19.83 40.44
N ILE A 491 -1.18 -20.24 39.33
CA ILE A 491 -1.07 -21.64 38.89
C ILE A 491 0.39 -22.06 38.97
N GLY A 492 0.71 -23.13 39.71
CA GLY A 492 2.05 -23.71 39.80
C GLY A 492 2.72 -23.49 41.15
N THR A 493 4.04 -23.70 41.20
CA THR A 493 4.88 -23.57 42.42
C THR A 493 5.86 -22.40 42.28
N PRO A 494 6.32 -21.78 43.40
CA PRO A 494 7.35 -20.74 43.40
C PRO A 494 8.53 -21.07 42.47
N GLY A 495 8.97 -20.10 41.65
CA GLY A 495 9.99 -20.28 40.60
C GLY A 495 9.47 -20.79 39.25
N HIS A 496 8.27 -21.38 39.20
CA HIS A 496 7.66 -21.96 37.99
C HIS A 496 6.13 -21.74 37.92
N TYR A 497 5.64 -20.61 38.43
CA TYR A 497 4.21 -20.30 38.39
C TYR A 497 3.82 -19.36 37.25
N SER A 498 2.52 -19.31 36.96
CA SER A 498 1.86 -18.41 36.03
C SER A 498 0.58 -17.88 36.67
N PHE A 499 -0.03 -16.86 36.09
CA PHE A 499 -1.25 -16.27 36.62
C PHE A 499 -2.40 -16.47 35.64
N ASN A 500 -3.50 -17.06 36.10
CA ASN A 500 -4.76 -17.05 35.36
C ASN A 500 -5.49 -15.74 35.65
N LEU A 501 -5.78 -14.97 34.61
CA LEU A 501 -6.69 -13.83 34.64
C LEU A 501 -8.04 -14.27 34.08
N LEU A 502 -9.09 -14.17 34.88
CA LEU A 502 -10.46 -14.36 34.44
C LEU A 502 -11.05 -12.99 34.05
N ALA A 503 -11.61 -12.90 32.86
CA ALA A 503 -12.41 -11.76 32.41
C ALA A 503 -13.88 -12.17 32.25
N GLU A 504 -14.78 -11.40 32.84
CA GLU A 504 -16.22 -11.64 32.80
C GLU A 504 -16.94 -10.42 32.19
N SER A 505 -17.94 -10.68 31.37
CA SER A 505 -18.83 -9.66 30.82
C SER A 505 -19.94 -9.31 31.81
N HIS A 506 -20.41 -8.06 31.77
CA HIS A 506 -21.57 -7.61 32.54
C HIS A 506 -22.92 -8.09 31.97
N TYR A 507 -22.93 -8.77 30.83
CA TYR A 507 -24.14 -9.31 30.20
C TYR A 507 -24.37 -10.77 30.58
N SER A 508 -25.61 -11.09 30.95
CA SER A 508 -26.02 -12.47 31.27
C SER A 508 -26.04 -13.34 30.01
N GLY A 509 -25.18 -14.36 29.95
CA GLY A 509 -25.13 -15.33 28.84
C GLY A 509 -23.78 -15.39 28.14
N ASP A 510 -22.92 -14.40 28.37
CA ASP A 510 -21.55 -14.37 27.86
C ASP A 510 -20.66 -15.34 28.66
N THR A 511 -19.77 -16.05 27.96
CA THR A 511 -18.85 -17.02 28.57
C THR A 511 -17.61 -16.32 29.11
N PRO A 512 -17.18 -16.58 30.37
CA PRO A 512 -15.93 -16.02 30.90
C PRO A 512 -14.71 -16.39 30.06
N GLU A 513 -13.78 -15.43 29.90
CA GLU A 513 -12.52 -15.61 29.18
C GLU A 513 -11.37 -15.84 30.19
N GLU A 514 -10.52 -16.83 29.95
CA GLU A 514 -9.36 -17.15 30.81
C GLU A 514 -8.02 -16.95 30.08
N PHE A 515 -7.09 -16.25 30.73
CA PHE A 515 -5.76 -15.96 30.19
C PHE A 515 -4.65 -16.39 31.13
N ILE A 516 -3.79 -17.29 30.66
CA ILE A 516 -2.60 -17.73 31.41
C ILE A 516 -1.42 -16.83 31.07
N ILE A 517 -0.99 -16.03 32.03
CA ILE A 517 0.09 -15.04 31.89
C ILE A 517 1.37 -15.55 32.58
N PRO A 518 2.53 -15.49 31.91
CA PRO A 518 3.81 -15.82 32.53
C PRO A 518 4.07 -14.96 33.78
N ALA A 519 4.66 -15.56 34.82
CA ALA A 519 4.94 -14.84 36.07
C ALA A 519 5.77 -13.57 35.86
N SER A 520 6.79 -13.61 34.99
CA SER A 520 7.64 -12.45 34.70
C SER A 520 6.86 -11.22 34.21
N GLN A 521 5.81 -11.44 33.42
CA GLN A 521 4.98 -10.37 32.87
C GLN A 521 3.95 -9.88 33.88
N PHE A 522 3.27 -10.80 34.56
CA PHE A 522 2.24 -10.43 35.53
C PHE A 522 2.82 -9.76 36.77
N LEU A 523 3.98 -10.23 37.26
CA LEU A 523 4.67 -9.62 38.38
C LEU A 523 5.16 -8.20 38.06
N ALA A 524 5.47 -7.89 36.79
CA ALA A 524 5.80 -6.53 36.39
C ALA A 524 4.59 -5.59 36.60
N ILE A 525 3.40 -6.03 36.24
CA ILE A 525 2.15 -5.29 36.46
C ILE A 525 1.84 -5.16 37.94
N MET A 526 2.02 -6.23 38.73
CA MET A 526 1.84 -6.17 40.18
C MET A 526 2.80 -5.17 40.84
N ASN A 527 4.07 -5.15 40.43
CA ASN A 527 5.04 -4.18 40.93
C ASN A 527 4.68 -2.76 40.50
N GLN A 528 4.16 -2.55 39.29
CA GLN A 528 3.67 -1.26 38.82
C GLN A 528 2.46 -0.80 39.64
N ALA A 529 1.45 -1.65 39.82
CA ALA A 529 0.27 -1.38 40.64
C ALA A 529 0.65 -1.04 42.09
N TYR A 530 1.52 -1.86 42.71
CA TYR A 530 2.02 -1.63 44.05
C TYR A 530 2.76 -0.29 44.16
N SER A 531 3.55 0.06 43.14
CA SER A 531 4.27 1.33 43.14
C SER A 531 3.41 2.57 43.02
N THR A 532 2.27 2.45 42.35
CA THR A 532 1.28 3.53 42.25
C THR A 532 0.50 3.68 43.56
N ILE A 533 0.13 2.56 44.20
CA ILE A 533 -0.80 2.56 45.34
C ILE A 533 -0.06 2.77 46.68
N HIS A 534 1.09 2.13 46.86
CA HIS A 534 1.83 2.06 48.13
C HIS A 534 3.10 2.92 48.11
N ARG A 535 3.01 4.12 47.54
CA ARG A 535 4.16 5.03 47.31
C ARG A 535 4.93 5.37 48.60
N GLN A 536 4.24 5.53 49.73
CA GLN A 536 4.86 5.82 51.02
C GLN A 536 5.59 4.60 51.60
N GLU A 537 5.09 3.39 51.35
CA GLU A 537 5.73 2.14 51.78
C GLU A 537 6.99 1.86 50.96
N LEU A 538 6.97 2.11 49.65
CA LEU A 538 8.18 1.98 48.82
C LEU A 538 9.32 2.90 49.24
N VAL A 539 8.99 4.13 49.63
CA VAL A 539 9.96 5.10 50.17
C VAL A 539 10.51 4.62 51.52
N ALA A 540 9.66 4.06 52.38
CA ALA A 540 10.07 3.47 53.66
C ALA A 540 10.91 2.19 53.49
N GLU A 541 10.60 1.37 52.48
CA GLU A 541 11.29 0.13 52.14
C GLU A 541 12.53 0.33 51.25
N LYS A 542 12.82 1.57 50.84
CA LYS A 542 13.90 1.94 49.89
C LYS A 542 13.86 1.14 48.59
N LEU A 543 12.67 0.80 48.11
CA LEU A 543 12.49 0.05 46.87
C LEU A 543 12.39 1.02 45.67
N PRO A 544 13.15 0.83 44.58
CA PRO A 544 13.24 1.79 43.48
C PRO A 544 12.15 1.59 42.40
N LEU A 545 11.86 2.66 41.65
CA LEU A 545 10.82 2.76 40.61
C LEU A 545 11.38 2.44 39.20
N ILE A 546 10.57 1.83 38.31
CA ILE A 546 11.02 1.30 36.98
C ILE A 546 10.88 2.35 35.86
N PHE A 547 11.92 2.50 35.01
CA PHE A 547 11.92 3.41 33.85
C PHE A 547 12.57 2.85 32.58
N ASP A 548 12.13 3.38 31.43
CA ASP A 548 12.83 3.35 30.15
C ASP A 548 13.57 4.68 29.93
N SER A 549 14.89 4.62 29.70
CA SER A 549 15.74 5.80 29.51
C SER A 549 15.30 6.66 28.35
N SER A 550 14.68 6.07 27.32
CA SER A 550 14.21 6.80 26.13
C SER A 550 13.12 7.83 26.46
N THR A 551 12.23 7.50 27.40
CA THR A 551 11.12 8.36 27.80
C THR A 551 11.61 9.50 28.69
N LEU A 552 12.60 9.22 29.54
CA LEU A 552 13.21 10.22 30.41
C LEU A 552 14.04 11.24 29.63
N VAL A 553 14.75 10.80 28.59
CA VAL A 553 15.45 11.68 27.65
C VAL A 553 14.47 12.61 26.91
N ALA A 554 13.31 12.10 26.48
CA ALA A 554 12.29 12.92 25.82
C ALA A 554 11.68 13.97 26.76
N TYR A 555 11.39 13.57 28.01
CA TYR A 555 10.90 14.48 29.04
C TYR A 555 11.92 15.57 29.36
N LEU A 556 13.18 15.20 29.56
CA LEU A 556 14.26 16.14 29.84
C LEU A 556 14.39 17.17 28.73
N ASN A 557 14.50 16.75 27.47
CA ASN A 557 14.59 17.68 26.34
C ASN A 557 13.42 18.65 26.24
N SER A 558 12.24 18.29 26.77
CA SER A 558 11.06 19.16 26.79
C SER A 558 11.00 20.10 28.01
N ASN A 559 11.82 19.86 29.03
CA ASN A 559 11.77 20.54 30.33
C ASN A 559 13.15 21.02 30.83
N LEU A 560 14.19 21.00 29.97
CA LEU A 560 15.52 21.54 30.29
C LEU A 560 15.41 23.00 30.76
N GLY A 561 16.08 23.31 31.87
CA GLY A 561 16.03 24.64 32.50
C GLY A 561 14.95 24.83 33.57
N ILE A 562 14.03 23.87 33.74
CA ILE A 562 12.92 23.93 34.72
C ILE A 562 12.65 22.59 35.44
N THR A 563 13.64 21.71 35.51
CA THR A 563 13.58 20.38 36.14
C THR A 563 13.69 20.43 37.67
N GLY A 564 14.18 21.53 38.24
CA GLY A 564 14.45 21.67 39.67
C GLY A 564 15.78 21.06 40.10
N ILE A 565 16.54 20.45 39.19
CA ILE A 565 17.87 19.88 39.44
C ILE A 565 18.90 20.86 38.89
N THR A 566 19.70 21.44 39.78
CA THR A 566 20.61 22.55 39.43
C THR A 566 21.54 22.23 38.26
N THR A 567 22.06 21.00 38.21
CA THR A 567 22.98 20.56 37.15
C THR A 567 22.28 20.49 35.79
N LEU A 568 21.02 20.04 35.74
CA LEU A 568 20.22 19.98 34.52
C LEU A 568 19.63 21.34 34.13
N ASP A 569 19.27 22.16 35.11
CA ASP A 569 18.72 23.50 34.88
C ASP A 569 19.78 24.51 34.43
N SER A 570 21.05 24.20 34.68
CA SER A 570 22.18 24.95 34.14
C SER A 570 22.41 24.75 32.65
N LEU A 571 21.78 23.72 32.04
CA LEU A 571 21.80 23.49 30.61
C LEU A 571 20.89 24.50 29.91
N SER A 572 21.45 25.26 28.97
CA SER A 572 20.69 26.22 28.16
C SER A 572 19.70 25.51 27.22
N GLN A 573 18.66 26.20 26.75
CA GLN A 573 17.69 25.66 25.77
C GLN A 573 18.32 25.17 24.45
N ASN A 574 19.60 25.47 24.21
CA ASN A 574 20.34 25.07 23.01
C ASN A 574 21.13 23.76 23.20
N CYS A 575 20.76 22.98 24.22
CA CYS A 575 21.37 21.68 24.54
C CYS A 575 20.35 20.57 24.31
N MET A 576 20.80 19.45 23.76
CA MET A 576 19.98 18.25 23.58
C MET A 576 20.58 17.10 24.40
N VAL A 577 19.79 16.54 25.32
CA VAL A 577 20.13 15.29 26.01
C VAL A 577 20.01 14.14 25.01
N GLU A 578 21.09 13.38 24.84
CA GLU A 578 21.17 12.25 23.91
C GLU A 578 20.94 10.91 24.61
N GLU A 579 21.53 10.73 25.79
CA GLU A 579 21.52 9.43 26.48
C GLU A 579 21.60 9.60 28.01
N ILE A 580 21.00 8.64 28.72
CA ILE A 580 21.23 8.42 30.16
C ILE A 580 21.76 6.99 30.30
N SER A 581 22.96 6.86 30.87
CA SER A 581 23.68 5.59 31.03
C SER A 581 24.15 5.40 32.47
N GLY A 582 24.41 4.14 32.85
CA GLY A 582 25.02 3.83 34.15
C GLY A 582 26.49 4.23 34.19
N THR A 583 27.02 4.44 35.39
CA THR A 583 28.43 4.76 35.63
C THR A 583 29.10 3.66 36.46
N GLU A 584 30.43 3.72 36.60
CA GLU A 584 31.16 2.85 37.54
C GLU A 584 30.82 3.17 39.01
N ASP A 585 30.39 4.41 39.27
CA ASP A 585 29.87 4.82 40.56
C ASP A 585 28.40 4.37 40.69
N HIS A 586 28.18 3.40 41.58
CA HIS A 586 26.85 2.84 41.77
C HIS A 586 25.81 3.82 42.30
N ASP A 587 26.15 5.04 42.72
CA ASP A 587 25.18 6.02 43.20
C ASP A 587 24.89 7.16 42.20
N SER A 588 25.42 7.07 40.98
CA SER A 588 25.21 8.06 39.93
C SER A 588 24.83 7.48 38.58
N TYR A 589 24.34 8.36 37.70
CA TYR A 589 24.11 8.12 36.29
C TYR A 589 24.82 9.19 35.48
N LYS A 590 25.15 8.83 34.24
CA LYS A 590 25.77 9.71 33.27
C LYS A 590 24.74 10.14 32.23
N ILE A 591 24.66 11.45 32.02
CA ILE A 591 23.83 12.08 31.01
C ILE A 591 24.75 12.64 29.94
N SER A 592 24.60 12.18 28.71
CA SER A 592 25.32 12.71 27.55
C SER A 592 24.50 13.81 26.90
N VAL A 593 25.10 14.99 26.72
CA VAL A 593 24.44 16.19 26.21
C VAL A 593 25.23 16.75 25.02
N LYS A 594 24.51 17.14 23.99
CA LYS A 594 25.07 17.75 22.78
C LYS A 594 24.62 19.20 22.65
N MET A 595 25.56 20.09 22.37
CA MET A 595 25.30 21.51 22.11
C MET A 595 24.89 21.71 20.63
N GLU A 596 23.84 22.47 20.34
CA GLU A 596 23.31 22.67 18.96
C GLU A 596 24.34 23.22 17.94
N HIS A 597 25.44 23.81 18.42
CA HIS A 597 26.49 24.40 17.58
C HIS A 597 27.88 23.77 17.77
N SER A 598 27.97 22.62 18.44
CA SER A 598 29.21 21.86 18.59
C SER A 598 29.02 20.38 18.24
N GLU A 599 30.06 19.75 17.70
CA GLU A 599 30.11 18.29 17.60
C GLU A 599 30.57 17.63 18.92
N ASP A 600 30.97 18.44 19.91
CA ASP A 600 31.40 17.95 21.21
C ASP A 600 30.19 17.49 22.04
N VAL A 601 30.32 16.29 22.60
CA VAL A 601 29.37 15.72 23.57
C VAL A 601 29.96 15.94 24.96
N GLU A 602 29.20 16.62 25.81
CA GLU A 602 29.54 16.78 27.23
C GLU A 602 28.84 15.72 28.07
N GLU A 603 29.53 15.25 29.11
CA GLU A 603 29.00 14.25 30.03
C GLU A 603 28.74 14.89 31.39
N ILE A 604 27.53 14.72 31.87
CA ILE A 604 27.06 15.29 33.13
C ILE A 604 26.70 14.13 34.06
N MET A 605 27.13 14.23 35.31
CA MET A 605 26.80 13.24 36.33
C MET A 605 25.57 13.70 37.10
N ILE A 606 24.62 12.81 37.29
CA ILE A 606 23.44 13.01 38.13
C ILE A 606 23.38 11.92 39.19
N SER A 607 23.01 12.26 40.42
CA SER A 607 22.84 11.25 41.47
C SER A 607 21.58 10.40 41.23
N LYS A 608 21.55 9.20 41.80
CA LYS A 608 20.34 8.37 41.83
C LYS A 608 19.15 9.05 42.50
N GLU A 609 19.41 9.88 43.52
CA GLU A 609 18.38 10.63 44.24
C GLU A 609 17.76 11.70 43.35
N GLU A 610 18.57 12.53 42.69
CA GLU A 610 18.10 13.56 41.75
C GLU A 610 17.36 12.95 40.56
N LEU A 611 17.87 11.86 39.98
CA LEU A 611 17.18 11.20 38.87
C LEU A 611 15.84 10.62 39.33
N SER A 612 15.75 10.13 40.57
CA SER A 612 14.51 9.61 41.16
C SER A 612 13.48 10.72 41.41
N GLU A 613 13.89 11.94 41.76
CA GLU A 613 12.99 13.09 41.88
C GLU A 613 12.45 13.53 40.52
N LEU A 614 13.31 13.60 39.50
CA LEU A 614 12.91 13.93 38.11
C LEU A 614 11.87 12.94 37.56
N ILE A 615 12.11 11.66 37.82
CA ILE A 615 11.23 10.53 37.53
C ILE A 615 9.83 10.72 38.13
N GLN A 616 9.77 11.20 39.39
CA GLN A 616 8.50 11.45 40.07
C GLN A 616 7.75 12.66 39.50
N GLN A 617 8.47 13.68 39.04
CA GLN A 617 7.89 14.84 38.37
C GLN A 617 7.28 14.47 37.01
N GLN A 618 7.99 13.67 36.20
CA GLN A 618 7.49 13.17 34.92
C GLN A 618 6.17 12.40 35.10
N GLN A 619 6.12 11.47 36.06
CA GLN A 619 4.90 10.68 36.33
C GLN A 619 3.72 11.57 36.73
N SER A 620 3.96 12.62 37.52
CA SER A 620 2.92 13.55 37.94
C SER A 620 2.41 14.38 36.75
N ALA A 621 3.32 14.87 35.90
CA ALA A 621 2.98 15.64 34.69
C ALA A 621 2.25 14.81 33.61
N SER A 622 2.64 13.54 33.43
CA SER A 622 1.95 12.62 32.52
C SER A 622 0.55 12.22 32.98
N MET A 623 0.29 12.20 34.28
CA MET A 623 -1.05 11.94 34.83
C MET A 623 -1.99 13.16 34.74
N GLU A 624 -1.45 14.38 34.83
CA GLU A 624 -2.24 15.62 34.70
C GLU A 624 -2.61 15.97 33.25
N SER A 625 -1.80 15.56 32.28
CA SER A 625 -1.95 15.93 30.87
C SER A 625 -2.97 15.09 30.08
N GLY A 626 -3.66 14.14 30.73
CA GLY A 626 -4.76 13.36 30.11
C GLY A 626 -4.35 12.58 28.86
N PHE A 627 -3.06 12.39 28.62
CA PHE A 627 -2.50 11.61 27.53
C PHE A 627 -1.93 10.32 28.10
N PHE A 628 -2.79 9.33 28.23
CA PHE A 628 -2.47 7.92 27.97
C PHE A 628 -3.70 7.20 27.47
#